data_AF-A0A1H8BCL7-F1
#
_entry.id   AF-A0A1H8BCL7-F1
#
_cell.length_a   1.000
_cell.length_b   1.000
_cell.length_c   1.000
_cell.angle_alpha   90.00
_cell.angle_beta   90.00
_cell.angle_gamma   90.00
#
_symmetry.space_group_name_H-M   'P 1'
#
loop_
_entity.id
_entity.type
_entity.pdbx_description
1 polymer ?
#
loop_
_entity_poly.entity_id
_entity_poly.type
_entity_poly.pdbx_seq_one_letter_code
_entity_poly.pdbx_strand_id
1 'polypeptide(L)'
;MKKTVLALILLGVIMGCGTPSSDAPSATNINSVTEQPTANVVAPETKQFPLKYTTSLTAEPLTKVTPIELSKQLKSQAVDGSKVLTYKKNDDVEKIYAVLHSKDGTYDIGQIGYEGSSDYSTSTVDVLGQSYVKVTGSVGANAPISNYLSLSTSPQVLCIEAHTVEVDVDQDGIKEIVATAGTAAETSIYKIENDSLVSVNLNEVMNAAVVMYDQEYNTIKAEVTKGEVSQWKIEANLLVPLP
;
A
#
# COMPACT_ATOMS: atom_id res chain seq x y z
N MET A 1 -42.18 10.32 -29.16
CA MET A 1 -42.86 11.61 -28.86
C MET A 1 -41.84 12.58 -28.28
N LYS A 2 -41.86 13.86 -28.66
CA LYS A 2 -40.99 14.90 -28.10
C LYS A 2 -41.53 15.38 -26.74
N LYS A 3 -40.66 15.63 -25.76
CA LYS A 3 -40.77 16.77 -24.83
C LYS A 3 -39.37 17.22 -24.37
N THR A 4 -38.85 18.25 -25.03
CA THR A 4 -37.86 19.18 -24.48
C THR A 4 -38.52 20.09 -23.44
N VAL A 5 -37.82 20.40 -22.35
CA VAL A 5 -38.03 21.63 -21.57
C VAL A 5 -36.66 22.26 -21.32
N LEU A 6 -36.60 23.58 -21.39
CA LEU A 6 -35.40 24.42 -21.38
C LEU A 6 -35.66 25.59 -20.40
N ALA A 7 -34.57 26.18 -19.88
CA ALA A 7 -34.52 27.50 -19.23
C ALA A 7 -35.07 27.57 -17.77
N LEU A 8 -34.71 28.56 -16.94
CA LEU A 8 -33.87 29.76 -17.17
C LEU A 8 -33.08 30.16 -15.89
N ILE A 9 -32.06 31.01 -16.09
CA ILE A 9 -31.22 31.73 -15.13
C ILE A 9 -32.01 32.53 -14.07
N LEU A 10 -31.43 32.69 -12.87
CA LEU A 10 -31.58 33.95 -12.12
C LEU A 10 -30.23 34.41 -11.54
N LEU A 11 -29.91 35.68 -11.78
CA LEU A 11 -28.70 36.36 -11.29
C LEU A 11 -29.08 37.22 -10.07
N GLY A 12 -28.23 37.26 -9.04
CA GLY A 12 -28.49 38.02 -7.82
C GLY A 12 -27.27 38.80 -7.33
N VAL A 13 -27.16 40.07 -7.72
CA VAL A 13 -26.20 41.04 -7.16
C VAL A 13 -26.99 42.13 -6.44
N ILE A 14 -26.63 42.46 -5.21
CA ILE A 14 -27.08 43.67 -4.52
C ILE A 14 -25.89 44.31 -3.80
N MET A 15 -25.72 45.63 -3.97
CA MET A 15 -24.65 46.45 -3.39
C MET A 15 -25.18 47.39 -2.27
N GLY A 16 -24.28 47.85 -1.39
CA GLY A 16 -24.45 49.05 -0.52
C GLY A 16 -25.33 48.89 0.72
N CYS A 17 -25.23 49.68 1.81
CA CYS A 17 -24.34 50.78 2.29
C CYS A 17 -24.50 50.90 3.85
N GLY A 18 -23.69 51.63 4.64
CA GLY A 18 -22.44 52.35 4.41
C GLY A 18 -22.29 53.62 5.28
N THR A 19 -21.10 53.85 5.91
CA THR A 19 -20.60 55.09 6.58
C THR A 19 -21.31 55.61 7.86
N PRO A 20 -20.71 56.51 8.70
CA PRO A 20 -19.29 56.68 9.09
C PRO A 20 -19.00 57.01 10.60
N SER A 21 -17.72 56.96 10.98
CA SER A 21 -16.95 57.79 11.95
C SER A 21 -17.45 58.15 13.37
N SER A 22 -16.55 58.04 14.36
CA SER A 22 -16.19 59.18 15.24
C SER A 22 -14.74 59.06 15.75
N ASP A 23 -13.96 60.08 15.37
CA ASP A 23 -12.89 60.79 16.10
C ASP A 23 -11.84 60.08 16.98
N ALA A 24 -10.59 60.39 16.65
CA ALA A 24 -9.45 60.26 17.56
C ALA A 24 -9.26 61.53 18.40
N PRO A 25 -8.43 61.45 19.46
CA PRO A 25 -7.39 62.45 19.61
C PRO A 25 -5.98 61.85 19.82
N SER A 26 -4.98 62.48 19.20
CA SER A 26 -3.56 62.36 19.58
C SER A 26 -3.31 63.09 20.91
N ALA A 27 -2.22 62.91 21.66
CA ALA A 27 -1.00 62.13 21.54
C ALA A 27 -0.41 61.90 22.95
N THR A 28 0.61 61.06 23.11
CA THR A 28 1.80 61.31 23.97
C THR A 28 2.88 60.27 23.68
N ASN A 29 4.10 60.73 23.39
CA ASN A 29 5.29 59.88 23.34
C ASN A 29 5.77 59.57 24.76
N ILE A 30 6.02 58.30 25.06
CA ILE A 30 6.92 57.90 26.14
C ILE A 30 7.88 56.85 25.57
N ASN A 31 9.17 57.18 25.53
CA ASN A 31 10.22 56.21 25.25
C ASN A 31 10.36 55.28 26.46
N SER A 32 10.12 53.98 26.26
CA SER A 32 10.52 52.93 27.20
C SER A 32 11.46 51.96 26.51
N VAL A 33 12.55 51.65 27.22
CA VAL A 33 13.72 50.91 26.73
C VAL A 33 13.37 49.47 26.35
N THR A 34 14.12 48.96 25.37
CA THR A 34 14.17 47.56 24.92
C THR A 34 14.03 46.51 26.03
N GLU A 35 13.03 45.65 25.89
CA GLU A 35 13.21 44.21 26.06
C GLU A 35 12.68 43.51 24.80
N GLN A 36 13.60 43.02 23.98
CA GLN A 36 13.26 42.09 22.91
C GLN A 36 13.00 40.74 23.58
N PRO A 37 11.78 40.16 23.52
CA PRO A 37 11.61 38.79 23.95
C PRO A 37 12.44 37.93 23.01
N THR A 38 13.53 37.35 23.52
CA THR A 38 14.11 36.17 22.90
C THR A 38 13.08 35.06 23.03
N ALA A 39 12.18 35.02 22.05
CA ALA A 39 11.37 33.85 21.79
C ALA A 39 12.36 32.73 21.49
N ASN A 40 12.65 31.93 22.51
CA ASN A 40 13.09 30.55 22.31
C ASN A 40 11.91 29.88 21.60
N VAL A 41 11.87 30.03 20.28
CA VAL A 41 11.12 29.15 19.39
C VAL A 41 11.85 27.82 19.49
N VAL A 42 11.53 27.08 20.54
CA VAL A 42 11.70 25.64 20.57
C VAL A 42 10.89 25.16 19.38
N ALA A 43 11.58 24.82 18.29
CA ALA A 43 10.94 24.20 17.16
C ALA A 43 10.14 23.00 17.69
N PRO A 44 8.85 22.86 17.36
CA PRO A 44 8.07 21.74 17.85
C PRO A 44 8.82 20.47 17.43
N GLU A 45 9.14 19.60 18.39
CA GLU A 45 9.85 18.36 18.11
C GLU A 45 9.00 17.58 17.10
N THR A 46 9.48 17.51 15.86
CA THR A 46 8.79 16.81 14.79
C THR A 46 8.85 15.33 15.13
N LYS A 47 7.73 14.80 15.62
CA LYS A 47 7.62 13.40 16.02
C LYS A 47 8.02 12.52 14.83
N GLN A 48 9.16 11.86 14.93
CA GLN A 48 9.69 10.91 13.95
C GLN A 48 9.65 9.52 14.57
N PHE A 49 9.47 8.48 13.75
CA PHE A 49 9.48 7.10 14.23
C PHE A 49 10.59 6.30 13.55
N PRO A 50 11.54 5.69 14.30
CA PRO A 50 12.55 4.83 13.72
C PRO A 50 11.95 3.49 13.29
N LEU A 51 12.14 3.13 12.03
CA LEU A 51 11.77 1.81 11.51
C LEU A 51 12.74 0.77 12.05
N LYS A 52 12.21 -0.25 12.71
CA LYS A 52 12.96 -1.40 13.22
C LYS A 52 12.44 -2.65 12.52
N TYR A 53 13.14 -3.04 11.47
CA TYR A 53 12.84 -4.25 10.73
C TYR A 53 13.15 -5.49 11.57
N THR A 54 12.33 -6.53 11.42
CA THR A 54 12.49 -7.82 12.09
C THR A 54 12.25 -8.97 11.10
N THR A 55 12.88 -10.12 11.33
CA THR A 55 12.59 -11.33 10.56
C THR A 55 11.26 -11.92 11.04
N SER A 56 10.23 -11.84 10.18
CA SER A 56 8.85 -12.25 10.51
C SER A 56 8.28 -13.29 9.52
N LEU A 57 8.85 -13.39 8.32
CA LEU A 57 8.32 -14.17 7.21
C LEU A 57 9.48 -14.75 6.38
N THR A 58 9.32 -15.99 5.93
CA THR A 58 10.26 -16.71 5.07
C THR A 58 9.61 -17.07 3.74
N ALA A 59 10.41 -17.13 2.67
CA ALA A 59 9.98 -17.69 1.40
C ALA A 59 10.07 -19.23 1.47
N GLU A 60 8.95 -19.91 1.27
CA GLU A 60 8.84 -21.36 1.44
C GLU A 60 9.10 -22.10 0.11
N PRO A 61 9.73 -23.28 0.11
CA PRO A 61 9.86 -24.11 -1.07
C PRO A 61 8.48 -24.52 -1.62
N LEU A 62 8.25 -24.33 -2.93
CA LEU A 62 7.02 -24.76 -3.57
C LEU A 62 6.94 -26.29 -3.60
N THR A 63 5.76 -26.84 -3.24
CA THR A 63 5.55 -28.30 -3.25
C THR A 63 5.39 -28.80 -4.68
N LYS A 64 6.30 -29.68 -5.12
CA LYS A 64 6.19 -30.37 -6.41
C LYS A 64 5.07 -31.41 -6.36
N VAL A 65 4.17 -31.37 -7.34
CA VAL A 65 3.00 -32.25 -7.42
C VAL A 65 3.00 -33.09 -8.70
N THR A 66 2.27 -34.20 -8.67
CA THR A 66 1.95 -34.97 -9.88
C THR A 66 1.05 -34.16 -10.84
N PRO A 67 0.95 -34.55 -12.13
CA PRO A 67 -0.01 -33.93 -13.04
C PRO A 67 -1.41 -33.90 -12.43
N ILE A 68 -1.97 -32.70 -12.32
CA ILE A 68 -3.23 -32.48 -11.60
C ILE A 68 -4.39 -32.91 -12.48
N GLU A 69 -5.38 -33.58 -11.89
CA GLU A 69 -6.67 -33.80 -12.54
C GLU A 69 -7.46 -32.49 -12.57
N LEU A 70 -7.30 -31.74 -13.66
CA LEU A 70 -7.98 -30.49 -13.93
C LEU A 70 -9.45 -30.77 -14.32
N SER A 71 -10.42 -30.23 -13.57
CA SER A 71 -11.81 -30.19 -14.06
C SER A 71 -11.98 -29.15 -15.15
N LYS A 72 -11.33 -27.99 -14.96
CA LYS A 72 -11.38 -26.85 -15.87
C LYS A 72 -10.16 -25.97 -15.71
N GLN A 73 -9.39 -25.81 -16.79
CA GLN A 73 -8.44 -24.70 -16.93
C GLN A 73 -9.22 -23.39 -17.11
N LEU A 74 -8.87 -22.36 -16.35
CA LEU A 74 -9.48 -21.02 -16.41
C LEU A 74 -8.60 -20.03 -17.18
N LYS A 75 -7.30 -19.97 -16.83
CA LYS A 75 -6.32 -19.07 -17.43
C LYS A 75 -4.96 -19.77 -17.49
N SER A 76 -4.14 -19.43 -18.47
CA SER A 76 -2.74 -19.85 -18.47
C SER A 76 -1.87 -18.74 -19.05
N GLN A 77 -0.73 -18.49 -18.42
CA GLN A 77 0.13 -17.36 -18.73
C GLN A 77 1.60 -17.80 -18.69
N ALA A 78 2.32 -17.56 -19.78
CA ALA A 78 3.75 -17.84 -19.86
C ALA A 78 4.52 -16.82 -19.01
N VAL A 79 5.55 -17.30 -18.30
CA VAL A 79 6.43 -16.51 -17.44
C VAL A 79 7.83 -17.13 -17.48
N ASP A 80 8.82 -16.40 -17.95
CA ASP A 80 10.25 -16.78 -18.08
C ASP A 80 10.55 -18.31 -18.16
N GLY A 81 10.42 -18.88 -19.37
CA GLY A 81 10.65 -20.31 -19.63
C GLY A 81 9.66 -21.29 -18.97
N SER A 82 8.74 -20.78 -18.15
CA SER A 82 7.74 -21.49 -17.36
C SER A 82 6.32 -20.97 -17.68
N LYS A 83 5.31 -21.49 -16.99
CA LYS A 83 3.91 -21.13 -17.21
C LYS A 83 3.09 -21.26 -15.93
N VAL A 84 2.38 -20.22 -15.54
CA VAL A 84 1.33 -20.31 -14.51
C VAL A 84 0.03 -20.80 -15.15
N LEU A 85 -0.65 -21.71 -14.46
CA LEU A 85 -1.94 -22.26 -14.84
C LEU A 85 -2.93 -22.02 -13.69
N THR A 86 -4.02 -21.32 -13.97
CA THR A 86 -5.15 -21.12 -13.06
C THR A 86 -6.28 -22.08 -13.42
N TYR A 87 -6.83 -22.79 -12.44
CA TYR A 87 -7.73 -23.92 -12.67
C TYR A 87 -8.71 -24.17 -11.51
N LYS A 88 -9.72 -25.01 -11.77
CA LYS A 88 -10.57 -25.66 -10.75
C LYS A 88 -10.21 -27.16 -10.65
N LYS A 89 -10.35 -27.74 -9.46
CA LYS A 89 -10.19 -29.18 -9.23
C LYS A 89 -11.51 -29.92 -9.54
N ASN A 90 -11.46 -31.25 -9.65
CA ASN A 90 -12.64 -32.11 -9.84
C ASN A 90 -13.48 -32.23 -8.56
N ASP A 91 -12.81 -32.29 -7.41
CA ASP A 91 -13.37 -32.47 -6.06
C ASP A 91 -13.65 -31.15 -5.34
N ASP A 92 -12.99 -30.06 -5.75
CA ASP A 92 -13.19 -28.72 -5.21
C ASP A 92 -13.45 -27.72 -6.35
N VAL A 93 -14.74 -27.57 -6.70
CA VAL A 93 -15.22 -26.66 -7.74
C VAL A 93 -15.52 -25.26 -7.22
N GLU A 94 -15.65 -25.07 -5.90
CA GLU A 94 -15.92 -23.77 -5.28
C GLU A 94 -14.66 -22.91 -5.17
N LYS A 95 -13.46 -23.52 -5.29
CA LYS A 95 -12.17 -22.83 -5.20
C LYS A 95 -11.48 -22.70 -6.55
N ILE A 96 -10.60 -21.70 -6.64
CA ILE A 96 -9.71 -21.47 -7.78
C ILE A 96 -8.27 -21.61 -7.28
N TYR A 97 -7.48 -22.40 -7.99
CA TYR A 97 -6.11 -22.75 -7.67
C TYR A 97 -5.15 -22.27 -8.75
N ALA A 98 -3.87 -22.14 -8.41
CA ALA A 98 -2.80 -21.93 -9.37
C ALA A 98 -1.66 -22.93 -9.19
N VAL A 99 -1.01 -23.29 -10.31
CA VAL A 99 0.25 -24.04 -10.32
C VAL A 99 1.26 -23.44 -11.27
N LEU A 100 2.54 -23.59 -10.93
CA LEU A 100 3.69 -23.27 -11.78
C LEU A 100 4.11 -24.54 -12.53
N HIS A 101 4.07 -24.50 -13.86
CA HIS A 101 4.68 -25.51 -14.72
C HIS A 101 6.04 -24.97 -15.19
N SER A 102 7.13 -25.62 -14.77
CA SER A 102 8.48 -25.35 -15.26
C SER A 102 9.05 -26.60 -15.98
N LYS A 103 10.27 -26.48 -16.52
CA LYS A 103 11.01 -27.62 -17.07
C LYS A 103 11.25 -28.75 -16.05
N ASP A 104 11.32 -28.39 -14.76
CA ASP A 104 11.71 -29.28 -13.67
C ASP A 104 10.50 -29.96 -13.01
N GLY A 105 9.27 -29.48 -13.27
CA GLY A 105 8.03 -30.11 -12.79
C GLY A 105 6.81 -29.18 -12.75
N THR A 106 5.73 -29.70 -12.17
CA THR A 106 4.55 -28.92 -11.76
C THR A 106 4.61 -28.69 -10.26
N TYR A 107 4.36 -27.45 -9.83
CA TYR A 107 4.49 -27.00 -8.44
C TYR A 107 3.20 -26.32 -8.00
N ASP A 108 2.67 -26.69 -6.83
CA ASP A 108 1.43 -26.12 -6.29
C ASP A 108 1.67 -24.76 -5.66
N ILE A 109 0.94 -23.74 -6.12
CA ILE A 109 0.91 -22.39 -5.53
C ILE A 109 -0.24 -22.29 -4.50
N GLY A 110 -1.19 -23.22 -4.53
CA GLY A 110 -2.34 -23.25 -3.64
C GLY A 110 -3.56 -22.50 -4.18
N GLN A 111 -4.47 -22.14 -3.27
CA GLN A 111 -5.70 -21.42 -3.58
C GLN A 111 -5.41 -19.93 -3.83
N ILE A 112 -5.99 -19.37 -4.89
CA ILE A 112 -5.89 -17.95 -5.23
C ILE A 112 -7.25 -17.30 -5.51
N GLY A 113 -8.35 -18.04 -5.36
CA GLY A 113 -9.69 -17.55 -5.69
C GLY A 113 -10.80 -18.48 -5.20
N TYR A 114 -12.04 -18.06 -5.47
CA TYR A 114 -13.27 -18.83 -5.24
C TYR A 114 -14.23 -18.70 -6.43
N GLU A 115 -15.34 -19.45 -6.45
CA GLU A 115 -16.29 -19.40 -7.56
C GLU A 115 -16.93 -18.02 -7.72
N GLY A 116 -16.91 -17.50 -8.94
CA GLY A 116 -17.37 -16.14 -9.27
C GLY A 116 -16.29 -15.07 -9.15
N SER A 117 -15.18 -15.32 -8.43
CA SER A 117 -14.00 -14.45 -8.46
C SER A 117 -13.36 -14.45 -9.87
N SER A 118 -12.85 -13.28 -10.26
CA SER A 118 -12.14 -13.02 -11.51
C SER A 118 -11.00 -12.00 -11.35
N ASP A 119 -10.77 -11.56 -10.11
CA ASP A 119 -9.76 -10.63 -9.61
C ASP A 119 -8.37 -11.27 -9.43
N TYR A 120 -8.18 -12.48 -9.95
CA TYR A 120 -6.88 -13.14 -9.96
C TYR A 120 -6.01 -12.71 -11.15
N SER A 121 -4.73 -12.48 -10.89
CA SER A 121 -3.77 -12.02 -11.89
C SER A 121 -2.46 -12.80 -11.87
N THR A 122 -1.67 -12.64 -12.92
CA THR A 122 -0.29 -13.09 -12.97
C THR A 122 0.51 -12.02 -13.70
N SER A 123 1.69 -11.70 -13.20
CA SER A 123 2.63 -10.74 -13.80
C SER A 123 4.07 -11.11 -13.44
N THR A 124 5.02 -10.48 -14.11
CA THR A 124 6.41 -10.41 -13.66
C THR A 124 6.62 -9.05 -13.00
N VAL A 125 7.30 -9.02 -11.85
CA VAL A 125 7.62 -7.79 -11.11
C VAL A 125 9.07 -7.84 -10.63
N ASP A 126 9.78 -6.72 -10.73
CA ASP A 126 11.09 -6.54 -10.11
C ASP A 126 10.88 -5.92 -8.72
N VAL A 127 11.29 -6.63 -7.67
CA VAL A 127 11.14 -6.24 -6.25
C VAL A 127 12.12 -7.03 -5.38
N LEU A 128 12.47 -6.54 -4.19
CA LEU A 128 13.43 -7.21 -3.28
C LEU A 128 14.79 -7.51 -3.94
N GLY A 129 15.21 -6.68 -4.90
CA GLY A 129 16.46 -6.82 -5.64
C GLY A 129 16.47 -7.86 -6.77
N GLN A 130 15.34 -8.51 -7.09
CA GLN A 130 15.25 -9.54 -8.13
C GLN A 130 13.89 -9.58 -8.85
N SER A 131 13.82 -10.34 -9.95
CA SER A 131 12.56 -10.60 -10.66
C SER A 131 11.78 -11.74 -9.99
N TYR A 132 10.47 -11.52 -9.79
CA TYR A 132 9.50 -12.52 -9.32
C TYR A 132 8.35 -12.68 -10.31
N VAL A 133 7.72 -13.85 -10.31
CA VAL A 133 6.36 -14.00 -10.84
C VAL A 133 5.39 -13.72 -9.71
N LYS A 134 4.59 -12.65 -9.84
CA LYS A 134 3.50 -12.35 -8.90
C LYS A 134 2.23 -13.06 -9.37
N VAL A 135 1.57 -13.79 -8.47
CA VAL A 135 0.24 -14.37 -8.66
C VAL A 135 -0.67 -13.83 -7.58
N THR A 136 -1.70 -13.08 -7.97
CA THR A 136 -2.63 -12.45 -7.03
C THR A 136 -4.02 -13.05 -7.13
N GLY A 137 -4.85 -12.82 -6.11
CA GLY A 137 -6.30 -13.01 -6.12
C GLY A 137 -6.88 -12.78 -4.72
N SER A 138 -8.04 -13.36 -4.43
CA SER A 138 -8.67 -13.26 -3.11
C SER A 138 -9.36 -14.57 -2.71
N VAL A 139 -9.18 -15.00 -1.45
CA VAL A 139 -9.83 -16.21 -0.91
C VAL A 139 -11.13 -15.90 -0.14
N GLY A 140 -11.55 -14.65 -0.17
CA GLY A 140 -12.78 -14.12 0.42
C GLY A 140 -12.86 -12.61 0.21
N ALA A 141 -14.01 -12.01 0.50
CA ALA A 141 -14.33 -10.62 0.12
C ALA A 141 -13.31 -9.55 0.55
N ASN A 142 -12.62 -9.76 1.69
CA ASN A 142 -11.56 -8.89 2.21
C ASN A 142 -10.27 -9.69 2.53
N ALA A 143 -10.03 -10.80 1.82
CA ALA A 143 -8.87 -11.67 2.04
C ALA A 143 -8.01 -11.77 0.74
N PRO A 144 -7.33 -10.67 0.34
CA PRO A 144 -6.41 -10.67 -0.79
C PRO A 144 -5.19 -11.55 -0.50
N ILE A 145 -4.67 -12.21 -1.54
CA ILE A 145 -3.41 -12.95 -1.47
C ILE A 145 -2.50 -12.50 -2.61
N SER A 146 -1.22 -12.30 -2.27
CA SER A 146 -0.13 -11.97 -3.17
C SER A 146 0.99 -13.01 -3.02
N ASN A 147 1.13 -13.91 -3.99
CA ASN A 147 2.20 -14.92 -4.04
C ASN A 147 3.33 -14.43 -4.95
N TYR A 148 4.55 -14.39 -4.45
CA TYR A 148 5.76 -14.02 -5.19
C TYR A 148 6.62 -15.26 -5.41
N LEU A 149 6.72 -15.72 -6.65
CA LEU A 149 7.43 -16.95 -7.02
C LEU A 149 8.83 -16.62 -7.52
N SER A 150 9.86 -17.14 -6.83
CA SER A 150 11.24 -17.13 -7.29
C SER A 150 11.49 -18.35 -8.18
N LEU A 151 11.77 -18.12 -9.47
CA LEU A 151 11.91 -19.18 -10.50
C LEU A 151 13.30 -19.85 -10.51
N SER A 152 13.89 -20.09 -9.34
CA SER A 152 15.17 -20.81 -9.22
C SER A 152 15.03 -22.31 -9.53
N THR A 153 16.14 -23.06 -9.54
CA THR A 153 16.12 -24.54 -9.65
C THR A 153 15.37 -25.24 -8.52
N SER A 154 15.17 -24.57 -7.38
CA SER A 154 14.23 -24.95 -6.34
C SER A 154 13.23 -23.80 -6.16
N PRO A 155 12.11 -23.79 -6.91
CA PRO A 155 11.15 -22.70 -6.85
C PRO A 155 10.65 -22.44 -5.43
N GLN A 156 10.57 -21.17 -5.03
CA GLN A 156 10.08 -20.72 -3.73
C GLN A 156 8.90 -19.77 -3.90
N VAL A 157 8.03 -19.71 -2.90
CA VAL A 157 6.92 -18.76 -2.80
C VAL A 157 7.03 -17.96 -1.50
N LEU A 158 7.00 -16.63 -1.65
CA LEU A 158 6.67 -15.72 -0.56
C LEU A 158 5.18 -15.40 -0.67
N CYS A 159 4.37 -15.88 0.28
CA CYS A 159 2.94 -15.62 0.34
C CYS A 159 2.67 -14.47 1.32
N ILE A 160 1.93 -13.45 0.87
CA ILE A 160 1.50 -12.32 1.69
C ILE A 160 -0.01 -12.16 1.55
N GLU A 161 -0.75 -12.29 2.66
CA GLU A 161 -2.21 -12.14 2.74
C GLU A 161 -2.63 -10.66 2.79
N ALA A 162 -2.25 -9.90 1.76
CA ALA A 162 -2.50 -8.47 1.66
C ALA A 162 -2.67 -8.02 0.20
N HIS A 163 -3.24 -6.82 0.01
CA HIS A 163 -2.99 -6.05 -1.20
C HIS A 163 -1.55 -5.53 -1.14
N THR A 164 -0.81 -5.65 -2.24
CA THR A 164 0.62 -5.37 -2.26
C THR A 164 1.02 -4.49 -3.44
N VAL A 165 1.94 -3.56 -3.18
CA VAL A 165 2.53 -2.65 -4.17
C VAL A 165 4.05 -2.77 -4.13
N GLU A 166 4.67 -3.00 -5.29
CA GLU A 166 6.12 -3.03 -5.46
C GLU A 166 6.67 -1.62 -5.74
N VAL A 167 7.33 -1.01 -4.75
CA VAL A 167 7.78 0.39 -4.84
C VAL A 167 9.01 0.63 -3.98
N ASP A 168 9.88 1.50 -4.47
CA ASP A 168 11.05 2.04 -3.78
C ASP A 168 10.55 3.14 -2.82
N VAL A 169 10.31 2.75 -1.57
CA VAL A 169 9.60 3.58 -0.57
C VAL A 169 10.56 4.39 0.31
N ASP A 170 11.82 3.94 0.44
CA ASP A 170 12.88 4.66 1.14
C ASP A 170 13.93 5.33 0.22
N GLN A 171 13.75 5.21 -1.11
CA GLN A 171 14.51 5.87 -2.17
C GLN A 171 15.98 5.40 -2.27
N ASP A 172 16.24 4.12 -2.00
CA ASP A 172 17.56 3.50 -2.15
C ASP A 172 17.82 2.93 -3.57
N GLY A 173 16.78 2.84 -4.41
CA GLY A 173 16.82 2.34 -5.78
C GLY A 173 16.41 0.86 -5.94
N ILE A 174 16.17 0.15 -4.84
CA ILE A 174 15.54 -1.16 -4.78
C ILE A 174 14.06 -0.96 -4.44
N LYS A 175 13.18 -1.86 -4.88
CA LYS A 175 11.76 -1.81 -4.51
C LYS A 175 11.47 -2.73 -3.34
N GLU A 176 10.74 -2.21 -2.37
CA GLU A 176 10.09 -2.93 -1.28
C GLU A 176 8.77 -3.54 -1.76
N ILE A 177 8.23 -4.47 -0.94
CA ILE A 177 6.81 -4.79 -0.97
C ILE A 177 6.13 -4.00 0.14
N VAL A 178 5.26 -3.06 -0.22
CA VAL A 178 4.33 -2.42 0.71
C VAL A 178 3.03 -3.20 0.68
N ALA A 179 2.63 -3.73 1.84
CA ALA A 179 1.49 -4.63 1.99
C ALA A 179 0.44 -4.00 2.92
N THR A 180 -0.80 -3.87 2.45
CA THR A 180 -1.92 -3.34 3.24
C THR A 180 -3.08 -4.34 3.30
N ALA A 181 -3.57 -4.62 4.49
CA ALA A 181 -4.65 -5.57 4.76
C ALA A 181 -5.65 -5.03 5.81
N GLY A 182 -6.82 -5.68 5.92
CA GLY A 182 -7.83 -5.37 6.93
C GLY A 182 -8.75 -4.18 6.62
N THR A 183 -9.90 -4.13 7.31
CA THR A 183 -10.87 -3.03 7.20
C THR A 183 -10.39 -1.76 7.93
N ALA A 184 -9.77 -1.94 9.09
CA ALA A 184 -8.83 -0.95 9.62
C ALA A 184 -7.50 -1.29 8.96
N ALA A 185 -6.99 -0.38 8.12
CA ALA A 185 -5.82 -0.70 7.30
C ALA A 185 -4.58 -0.87 8.16
N GLU A 186 -4.03 -2.08 8.14
CA GLU A 186 -2.72 -2.40 8.68
C GLU A 186 -1.73 -2.47 7.51
N THR A 187 -0.65 -1.68 7.59
CA THR A 187 0.37 -1.62 6.54
C THR A 187 1.73 -2.07 7.06
N SER A 188 2.34 -3.02 6.35
CA SER A 188 3.70 -3.51 6.58
C SER A 188 4.58 -3.28 5.35
N ILE A 189 5.88 -3.06 5.59
CA ILE A 189 6.90 -2.97 4.54
C ILE A 189 7.82 -4.18 4.66
N TYR A 190 8.09 -4.87 3.55
CA TYR A 190 9.03 -5.98 3.45
C TYR A 190 10.21 -5.60 2.56
N LYS A 191 11.44 -5.87 3.02
CA LYS A 191 12.67 -5.62 2.27
C LYS A 191 13.73 -6.69 2.52
N ILE A 192 14.79 -6.69 1.70
CA ILE A 192 15.97 -7.51 1.95
C ILE A 192 16.99 -6.67 2.71
N GLU A 193 17.42 -7.14 3.88
CA GLU A 193 18.50 -6.54 4.65
C GLU A 193 19.47 -7.64 5.07
N ASN A 194 20.76 -7.49 4.76
CA ASN A 194 21.80 -8.51 5.02
C ASN A 194 21.39 -9.91 4.53
N ASP A 195 21.05 -10.01 3.24
CA ASP A 195 20.58 -11.24 2.55
C ASP A 195 19.35 -11.92 3.18
N SER A 196 18.63 -11.24 4.08
CA SER A 196 17.48 -11.78 4.81
C SER A 196 16.21 -10.98 4.51
N LEU A 197 15.08 -11.68 4.34
CA LEU A 197 13.78 -11.02 4.29
C LEU A 197 13.41 -10.51 5.68
N VAL A 198 13.15 -9.21 5.76
CA VAL A 198 12.76 -8.52 7.00
C VAL A 198 11.52 -7.66 6.74
N SER A 199 10.75 -7.38 7.78
CA SER A 199 9.58 -6.50 7.70
C SER A 199 9.41 -5.60 8.90
N VAL A 200 8.60 -4.56 8.73
CA VAL A 200 8.14 -3.67 9.80
C VAL A 200 6.66 -3.37 9.63
N ASN A 201 5.88 -3.46 10.71
CA ASN A 201 4.48 -3.04 10.75
C ASN A 201 4.43 -1.55 11.14
N LEU A 202 3.82 -0.72 10.28
CA LEU A 202 3.81 0.73 10.47
C LEU A 202 2.79 1.17 11.52
N ASN A 203 1.67 0.46 11.68
CA ASN A 203 0.67 0.73 12.71
C ASN A 203 1.28 0.56 14.10
N GLU A 204 2.08 -0.50 14.30
CA GLU A 204 2.82 -0.75 15.55
C GLU A 204 3.86 0.34 15.81
N VAL A 205 4.70 0.66 14.81
CA VAL A 205 5.76 1.70 14.95
C VAL A 205 5.19 3.08 15.27
N MET A 206 4.08 3.45 14.64
CA MET A 206 3.45 4.76 14.80
C MET A 206 2.49 4.84 16.00
N ASN A 207 2.11 3.68 16.56
CA ASN A 207 0.95 3.51 17.44
C ASN A 207 -0.32 4.15 16.82
N ALA A 208 -0.60 3.81 15.56
CA ALA A 208 -1.67 4.38 14.74
C ALA A 208 -2.78 3.35 14.50
N ALA A 209 -4.04 3.80 14.53
CA ALA A 209 -5.20 2.91 14.35
C ALA A 209 -5.39 2.47 12.89
N VAL A 210 -4.96 3.31 11.95
CA VAL A 210 -5.05 3.10 10.51
C VAL A 210 -3.77 3.62 9.88
N VAL A 211 -3.12 2.82 9.05
CA VAL A 211 -2.01 3.23 8.18
C VAL A 211 -2.24 2.69 6.78
N MET A 212 -2.13 3.56 5.78
CA MET A 212 -2.30 3.25 4.36
C MET A 212 -1.13 3.82 3.56
N TYR A 213 -0.74 3.11 2.50
CA TYR A 213 0.20 3.64 1.52
C TYR A 213 -0.54 4.42 0.41
N ASP A 214 0.00 5.59 0.07
CA ASP A 214 -0.44 6.40 -1.07
C ASP A 214 0.60 6.30 -2.20
N GLN A 215 0.23 5.51 -3.21
CA GLN A 215 1.05 5.24 -4.38
C GLN A 215 1.20 6.45 -5.33
N GLU A 216 0.30 7.44 -5.30
CA GLU A 216 0.39 8.62 -6.19
C GLU A 216 1.54 9.54 -5.74
N TYR A 217 1.77 9.63 -4.43
CA TYR A 217 2.76 10.54 -3.83
C TYR A 217 3.99 9.84 -3.26
N ASN A 218 4.01 8.50 -3.21
CA ASN A 218 4.97 7.68 -2.46
C ASN A 218 5.03 8.09 -0.97
N THR A 219 3.85 8.17 -0.33
CA THR A 219 3.71 8.59 1.06
C THR A 219 2.89 7.61 1.88
N ILE A 220 3.02 7.70 3.20
CA ILE A 220 2.23 6.94 4.17
C ILE A 220 1.20 7.88 4.80
N LYS A 221 -0.08 7.49 4.77
CA LYS A 221 -1.19 8.18 5.44
C LYS A 221 -1.53 7.44 6.74
N ALA A 222 -1.51 8.14 7.87
CA ALA A 222 -1.69 7.52 9.19
C ALA A 222 -2.62 8.33 10.12
N GLU A 223 -3.51 7.63 10.82
CA GLU A 223 -4.32 8.15 11.93
C GLU A 223 -3.54 7.95 13.25
N VAL A 224 -2.54 8.81 13.48
CA VAL A 224 -1.72 8.83 14.72
C VAL A 224 -2.47 9.54 15.85
N THR A 225 -3.26 10.55 15.52
CA THR A 225 -4.22 11.22 16.42
C THR A 225 -5.62 10.86 15.93
N LYS A 226 -6.51 10.48 16.85
CA LYS A 226 -7.85 9.99 16.48
C LYS A 226 -8.65 11.04 15.70
N GLY A 227 -9.09 10.67 14.49
CA GLY A 227 -9.82 11.54 13.57
C GLY A 227 -8.95 12.45 12.70
N GLU A 228 -7.62 12.41 12.82
CA GLU A 228 -6.68 13.26 12.07
C GLU A 228 -5.74 12.39 11.24
N VAL A 229 -5.87 12.48 9.90
CA VAL A 229 -4.96 11.80 8.97
C VAL A 229 -3.76 12.71 8.70
N SER A 230 -2.58 12.19 9.00
CA SER A 230 -1.28 12.83 8.76
C SER A 230 -0.53 12.11 7.63
N GLN A 231 0.32 12.84 6.90
CA GLN A 231 1.15 12.28 5.82
C GLN A 231 2.61 12.17 6.25
N TRP A 232 3.28 11.13 5.76
CA TRP A 232 4.63 10.76 6.17
C TRP A 232 5.41 10.22 4.97
N LYS A 233 6.73 10.34 5.02
CA LYS A 233 7.67 9.69 4.08
C LYS A 233 8.71 8.90 4.88
N ILE A 234 9.41 7.99 4.21
CA ILE A 234 10.55 7.29 4.80
C ILE A 234 11.84 7.95 4.31
N GLU A 235 12.71 8.32 5.24
CA GLU A 235 14.04 8.87 4.96
C GLU A 235 15.04 8.26 5.95
N ALA A 236 16.10 7.61 5.45
CA ALA A 236 17.15 7.01 6.28
C ALA A 236 16.63 6.07 7.40
N ASN A 237 15.65 5.22 7.08
CA ASN A 237 14.91 4.34 8.02
C ASN A 237 14.13 5.09 9.13
N LEU A 238 13.76 6.35 8.93
CA LEU A 238 12.85 7.11 9.79
C LEU A 238 11.55 7.43 9.04
N LEU A 239 10.40 7.25 9.70
CA LEU A 239 9.16 7.91 9.28
C LEU A 239 9.21 9.37 9.69
N VAL A 240 9.22 10.26 8.70
CA VAL A 240 9.27 11.71 8.86
C VAL A 240 7.93 12.31 8.43
N PRO A 241 7.29 13.16 9.25
CA PRO A 241 6.03 13.78 8.89
C PRO A 241 6.20 14.80 7.77
N LEU A 242 5.20 14.91 6.92
CA LEU A 242 5.05 15.94 5.91
C LEU A 242 4.17 17.10 6.44
N PRO A 243 4.39 18.34 5.97
CA PRO A 243 3.64 19.52 6.39
C PRO A 243 2.21 19.58 5.84
#